data_AF-A0A072PH38-F1
#
_entry.id   AF-A0A072PH38-F1
#
_cell.length_a   1.000
_cell.length_b   1.000
_cell.length_c   1.000
_cell.angle_alpha   90.00
_cell.angle_beta   90.00
_cell.angle_gamma   90.00
#
_symmetry.space_group_name_H-M   'P 1'
#
loop_
_entity.id
_entity.type
_entity.pdbx_description
1 polymer ?
#
loop_
_entity_poly.entity_id
_entity_poly.type
_entity_poly.pdbx_seq_one_letter_code
_entity_poly.pdbx_strand_id
1 'polypeptide(L)'
;MSLGALTREWDEDTRYTMNRFDWSRKLFKLATIALGDFPGSNELESIQAYVIMAKVCQNELNPNLAYMYLGHAIRTSLSAGYNRRSSSPSPRDQEISRTWWGLFSLEMETSFALGRPDSLGLEIYHSRSLPEVDESPTAIIACMVDLAKIVRKVSTSVYLSNDSIAQKFRAAEKIETELDQWISGLPQIIKPEFLEPMGGDTCLKSKIPMWANRQGHTLGFRFYNIKMVLYRPFLLYTVHEHRECRADFDEAVTKCVAAATRTIEFMNYMYCNFSYFRTWWYNTTYTLYAASIIVFYAQKTATLLELQGLLRLVDMSVGILKTMDENTVAKKAADLVEKTAMRIRERESRSDVDPLQNNEFTAQSSAADNSDGVSGAPFEQFAYDPFDDNQLDFMTQLFPLLSGDDVMWSENNDPL
;
A
#
# COMPACT_ATOMS: atom_id res chain seq x y z
N MET A 1 -17.30 -15.38 -6.07
CA MET A 1 -18.40 -14.37 -6.09
C MET A 1 -18.19 -13.24 -5.08
N SER A 2 -17.74 -13.51 -3.83
CA SER A 2 -17.46 -12.49 -2.81
C SER A 2 -16.61 -11.30 -3.31
N LEU A 3 -15.42 -11.56 -3.85
CA LEU A 3 -14.56 -10.51 -4.42
C LEU A 3 -15.23 -9.70 -5.53
N GLY A 4 -16.08 -10.35 -6.34
CA GLY A 4 -16.84 -9.69 -7.40
C GLY A 4 -17.94 -8.78 -6.87
N ALA A 5 -18.49 -9.03 -5.67
CA ALA A 5 -19.41 -8.11 -5.02
C ALA A 5 -18.71 -6.77 -4.71
N LEU A 6 -17.47 -6.83 -4.21
CA LEU A 6 -16.68 -5.64 -3.85
C LEU A 6 -16.18 -4.85 -5.07
N THR A 7 -15.63 -5.56 -6.06
CA THR A 7 -14.80 -4.97 -7.14
C THR A 7 -15.53 -4.72 -8.45
N ARG A 8 -16.81 -5.09 -8.55
CA ARG A 8 -17.63 -4.75 -9.69
C ARG A 8 -18.37 -3.44 -9.43
N GLU A 9 -18.64 -2.73 -10.52
CA GLU A 9 -19.57 -1.62 -10.51
C GLU A 9 -20.99 -2.14 -10.28
N TRP A 10 -21.72 -1.46 -9.40
CA TRP A 10 -23.12 -1.74 -9.12
C TRP A 10 -23.93 -0.54 -9.64
N ASP A 11 -25.01 -0.83 -10.36
CA ASP A 11 -25.96 0.20 -10.79
C ASP A 11 -26.98 0.58 -9.70
N GLU A 12 -27.04 -0.20 -8.62
CA GLU A 12 -27.99 -0.08 -7.51
C GLU A 12 -27.25 -0.18 -6.17
N ASP A 13 -27.68 0.56 -5.15
CA ASP A 13 -27.04 0.55 -3.82
C ASP A 13 -27.19 -0.79 -3.10
N THR A 14 -28.27 -1.52 -3.37
CA THR A 14 -28.55 -2.83 -2.78
C THR A 14 -29.07 -3.80 -3.83
N ARG A 15 -28.75 -5.08 -3.67
CA ARG A 15 -29.33 -6.17 -4.44
C ARG A 15 -29.93 -7.18 -3.50
N TYR A 16 -31.22 -7.46 -3.63
CA TYR A 16 -31.96 -8.32 -2.69
C TYR A 16 -31.75 -7.89 -1.22
N THR A 17 -31.98 -6.59 -0.95
CA THR A 17 -31.86 -5.92 0.37
C THR A 17 -30.47 -5.90 1.03
N MET A 18 -29.45 -6.42 0.37
CA MET A 18 -28.08 -6.47 0.88
C MET A 18 -27.18 -5.54 0.06
N ASN A 19 -26.33 -4.76 0.72
CA ASN A 19 -25.30 -3.97 0.03
C ASN A 19 -24.12 -4.88 -0.40
N ARG A 20 -23.13 -4.30 -1.08
CA ARG A 20 -21.98 -5.07 -1.59
C ARG A 20 -21.09 -5.70 -0.53
N PHE A 21 -20.94 -5.04 0.62
CA PHE A 21 -20.17 -5.57 1.75
C PHE A 21 -20.91 -6.71 2.44
N ASP A 22 -22.24 -6.60 2.58
CA ASP A 22 -23.07 -7.69 3.12
C ASP A 22 -22.97 -8.94 2.24
N TRP A 23 -23.08 -8.76 0.92
CA TRP A 23 -22.91 -9.85 -0.05
C TRP A 23 -21.49 -10.44 -0.01
N SER A 24 -20.47 -9.58 0.03
CA SER A 24 -19.07 -10.00 0.18
C SER A 24 -18.89 -10.91 1.38
N ARG A 25 -19.34 -10.47 2.55
CA ARG A 25 -19.19 -11.18 3.84
C ARG A 25 -19.99 -12.47 3.89
N LYS A 26 -21.23 -12.48 3.40
CA LYS A 26 -22.05 -13.69 3.33
C LYS A 26 -21.38 -14.76 2.47
N LEU A 27 -20.93 -14.40 1.28
CA LEU A 27 -20.26 -15.32 0.36
C LEU A 27 -18.88 -15.76 0.88
N PHE A 28 -18.18 -14.87 1.59
CA PHE A 28 -16.93 -15.18 2.27
C PHE A 28 -17.13 -16.23 3.36
N LYS A 29 -18.15 -16.07 4.23
CA LYS A 29 -18.49 -17.06 5.26
C LYS A 29 -18.79 -18.44 4.66
N LEU A 30 -19.57 -18.50 3.58
CA LEU A 30 -19.85 -19.76 2.88
C LEU A 30 -18.58 -20.41 2.30
N ALA A 31 -17.67 -19.60 1.73
CA ALA A 31 -16.39 -20.11 1.23
C ALA A 31 -15.50 -20.63 2.36
N THR A 32 -15.48 -19.97 3.53
CA THR A 32 -14.75 -20.45 4.72
C THR A 32 -15.27 -21.81 5.19
N ILE A 33 -16.60 -22.00 5.22
CA ILE A 33 -17.20 -23.29 5.60
C ILE A 33 -16.77 -24.38 4.60
N ALA A 34 -16.94 -24.12 3.29
CA ALA A 34 -16.58 -25.09 2.26
C ALA A 34 -15.08 -25.47 2.27
N LEU A 35 -14.19 -24.51 2.57
CA LEU A 35 -12.76 -24.78 2.74
C LEU A 35 -12.45 -25.58 4.01
N GLY A 36 -13.25 -25.39 5.07
CA GLY A 36 -13.15 -26.11 6.33
C GLY A 36 -13.59 -27.58 6.24
N ASP A 37 -14.50 -27.91 5.33
CA ASP A 37 -15.00 -29.28 5.12
C ASP A 37 -13.94 -30.25 4.55
N PHE A 38 -12.87 -29.73 3.95
CA PHE A 38 -11.79 -30.52 3.35
C PHE A 38 -10.42 -30.16 3.96
N PRO A 39 -10.21 -30.44 5.27
CA PRO A 39 -8.97 -30.08 5.96
C PRO A 39 -7.79 -30.85 5.35
N GLY A 40 -6.76 -30.12 4.93
CA GLY A 40 -5.55 -30.70 4.35
C GLY A 40 -5.59 -30.97 2.84
N SER A 41 -6.62 -30.50 2.13
CA SER A 41 -6.59 -30.49 0.66
C SER A 41 -5.45 -29.60 0.14
N ASN A 42 -4.51 -30.22 -0.57
CA ASN A 42 -3.38 -29.55 -1.22
C ASN A 42 -3.64 -29.33 -2.72
N GLU A 43 -4.92 -29.21 -3.09
CA GLU A 43 -5.35 -29.00 -4.47
C GLU A 43 -5.13 -27.55 -4.89
N LEU A 44 -4.92 -27.34 -6.19
CA LEU A 44 -4.69 -26.03 -6.76
C LEU A 44 -5.87 -25.09 -6.52
N GLU A 45 -7.08 -25.62 -6.62
CA GLU A 45 -8.33 -24.91 -6.41
C GLU A 45 -8.47 -24.41 -4.96
N SER A 46 -8.08 -25.21 -3.97
CA SER A 46 -8.05 -24.78 -2.56
C SER A 46 -7.06 -23.64 -2.36
N ILE A 47 -5.87 -23.72 -2.96
CA ILE A 47 -4.84 -22.66 -2.90
C ILE A 47 -5.38 -21.38 -3.54
N GLN A 48 -5.97 -21.47 -4.73
CA GLN A 48 -6.56 -20.33 -5.44
C GLN A 48 -7.74 -19.73 -4.67
N ALA A 49 -8.56 -20.55 -4.02
CA ALA A 49 -9.63 -20.08 -3.15
C ALA A 49 -9.08 -19.26 -1.98
N TYR A 50 -8.03 -19.74 -1.29
CA TYR A 50 -7.37 -18.97 -0.23
C TYR A 50 -6.78 -17.63 -0.73
N VAL A 51 -6.23 -17.59 -1.96
CA VAL A 51 -5.79 -16.33 -2.59
C VAL A 51 -6.97 -15.37 -2.75
N ILE A 52 -8.12 -15.86 -3.24
CA ILE A 52 -9.32 -15.04 -3.40
C ILE A 52 -9.82 -14.55 -2.04
N MET A 53 -9.82 -15.39 -1.01
CA MET A 53 -10.18 -15.00 0.37
C MET A 53 -9.26 -13.88 0.89
N ALA A 54 -7.95 -14.00 0.68
CA ALA A 54 -7.00 -12.94 1.03
C ALA A 54 -7.31 -11.63 0.29
N LYS A 55 -7.69 -11.70 -0.99
CA LYS A 55 -8.07 -10.53 -1.80
C LYS A 55 -9.39 -9.90 -1.39
N VAL A 56 -10.36 -10.67 -0.89
CA VAL A 56 -11.57 -10.13 -0.28
C VAL A 56 -11.20 -9.32 0.97
N CYS A 57 -10.41 -9.91 1.88
CA CYS A 57 -9.97 -9.23 3.10
C CYS A 57 -9.19 -7.94 2.81
N GLN A 58 -8.34 -7.96 1.77
CA GLN A 58 -7.59 -6.79 1.33
C GLN A 58 -8.51 -5.66 0.84
N ASN A 59 -9.61 -5.97 0.14
CA ASN A 59 -10.58 -4.98 -0.34
C ASN A 59 -11.57 -4.53 0.75
N GLU A 60 -11.79 -5.34 1.79
CA GLU A 60 -12.47 -4.88 3.00
C GLU A 60 -11.55 -4.11 3.95
N LEU A 61 -10.29 -3.88 3.55
CA LEU A 61 -9.27 -3.18 4.34
C LEU A 61 -9.02 -3.84 5.71
N ASN A 62 -9.06 -5.17 5.75
CA ASN A 62 -8.63 -6.00 6.89
C ASN A 62 -7.29 -6.68 6.57
N PRO A 63 -6.15 -5.98 6.75
CA PRO A 63 -4.85 -6.45 6.28
C PRO A 63 -4.32 -7.65 7.07
N ASN A 64 -4.62 -7.75 8.36
CA ASN A 64 -4.18 -8.87 9.20
C ASN A 64 -4.84 -10.18 8.76
N LEU A 65 -6.15 -10.15 8.51
CA LEU A 65 -6.87 -11.33 8.01
C LEU A 65 -6.44 -11.69 6.59
N ALA A 66 -6.20 -10.68 5.73
CA ALA A 66 -5.67 -10.90 4.39
C ALA A 66 -4.31 -11.63 4.43
N TYR A 67 -3.41 -11.19 5.31
CA TYR A 67 -2.12 -11.82 5.53
C TYR A 67 -2.24 -13.27 6.04
N MET A 68 -3.18 -13.56 6.94
CA MET A 68 -3.42 -14.92 7.43
C MET A 68 -3.88 -15.88 6.32
N TYR A 69 -4.86 -15.47 5.51
CA TYR A 69 -5.33 -16.28 4.38
C TYR A 69 -4.26 -16.45 3.30
N LEU A 70 -3.48 -15.42 3.03
CA LEU A 70 -2.35 -15.50 2.11
C LEU A 70 -1.30 -16.50 2.62
N GLY A 71 -0.95 -16.44 3.91
CA GLY A 71 -0.05 -17.40 4.54
C GLY A 71 -0.58 -18.84 4.49
N HIS A 72 -1.90 -19.04 4.58
CA HIS A 72 -2.50 -20.35 4.37
C HIS A 72 -2.28 -20.83 2.92
N ALA A 73 -2.60 -20.01 1.92
CA ALA A 73 -2.37 -20.34 0.51
C ALA A 73 -0.91 -20.70 0.21
N ILE A 74 0.04 -19.93 0.75
CA ILE A 74 1.48 -20.17 0.60
C ILE A 74 1.88 -21.51 1.20
N ARG A 75 1.50 -21.78 2.45
CA ARG A 75 1.85 -23.04 3.14
C ARG A 75 1.25 -24.25 2.45
N THR A 76 0.00 -24.17 2.00
CA THR A 76 -0.64 -25.22 1.19
C THR A 76 0.09 -25.43 -0.14
N SER A 77 0.46 -24.34 -0.83
CA SER A 77 1.22 -24.40 -2.09
C SER A 77 2.63 -24.99 -1.93
N LEU A 78 3.31 -24.68 -0.82
CA LEU A 78 4.61 -25.26 -0.47
C LEU A 78 4.49 -26.75 -0.12
N SER A 79 3.44 -27.13 0.61
CA SER A 79 3.14 -28.53 0.94
C SER A 79 2.86 -29.36 -0.31
N ALA A 80 2.14 -28.79 -1.29
CA ALA A 80 1.90 -29.40 -2.60
C ALA A 80 3.16 -29.47 -3.49
N GLY A 81 4.26 -28.80 -3.11
CA GLY A 81 5.50 -28.75 -3.89
C GLY A 81 5.42 -27.86 -5.14
N TYR A 82 4.41 -27.00 -5.23
CA TYR A 82 4.19 -26.15 -6.41
C TYR A 82 5.27 -25.09 -6.61
N ASN A 83 6.10 -24.82 -5.61
CA ASN A 83 7.25 -23.93 -5.76
C ASN A 83 8.42 -24.55 -6.53
N ARG A 84 8.39 -25.87 -6.76
CA ARG A 84 9.48 -26.63 -7.40
C ARG A 84 9.09 -27.07 -8.81
N ARG A 85 10.10 -27.26 -9.66
CA ARG A 85 9.91 -27.89 -10.97
C ARG A 85 9.40 -29.31 -10.79
N SER A 86 8.40 -29.67 -11.59
CA SER A 86 7.93 -31.05 -11.70
C SER A 86 8.88 -31.83 -12.62
N SER A 87 9.20 -33.07 -12.26
CA SER A 87 9.95 -33.99 -13.14
C SER A 87 9.10 -34.47 -14.32
N SER A 88 7.77 -34.41 -14.18
CA SER A 88 6.78 -34.83 -15.18
C SER A 88 5.93 -33.64 -15.63
N PRO A 89 5.95 -33.25 -16.91
CA PRO A 89 5.11 -32.19 -17.41
C PRO A 89 3.63 -32.49 -17.20
N SER A 90 2.90 -31.55 -16.62
CA SER A 90 1.46 -31.59 -16.42
C SER A 90 0.78 -30.56 -17.31
N PRO A 91 -0.40 -30.86 -17.88
CA PRO A 91 -1.22 -29.85 -18.57
C PRO A 91 -1.52 -28.62 -17.71
N ARG A 92 -1.50 -28.76 -16.37
CA ARG A 92 -1.73 -27.66 -15.41
C ARG A 92 -0.46 -26.89 -15.02
N ASP A 93 0.72 -27.21 -15.57
CA ASP A 93 1.97 -26.61 -15.10
C ASP A 93 2.02 -25.09 -15.23
N GLN A 94 1.43 -24.54 -16.29
CA GLN A 94 1.30 -23.10 -16.45
C GLN A 94 0.41 -22.47 -15.38
N GLU A 95 -0.71 -23.11 -15.05
CA GLU A 95 -1.64 -22.63 -14.02
C GLU A 95 -1.02 -22.68 -12.63
N ILE A 96 -0.29 -23.77 -12.33
CA ILE A 96 0.48 -23.92 -11.10
C ILE A 96 1.59 -22.86 -11.03
N SER A 97 2.31 -22.62 -12.13
CA SER A 97 3.35 -21.58 -12.20
C SER A 97 2.79 -20.19 -11.94
N ARG A 98 1.70 -19.82 -12.62
CA ARG A 98 1.01 -18.54 -12.42
C ARG A 98 0.54 -18.37 -10.97
N THR A 99 -0.04 -19.42 -10.39
CA THR A 99 -0.53 -19.40 -9.00
C THR A 99 0.63 -19.23 -8.02
N TRP A 100 1.69 -20.03 -8.15
CA TRP A 100 2.86 -19.96 -7.28
C TRP A 100 3.55 -18.60 -7.36
N TRP A 101 3.83 -18.11 -8.56
CA TRP A 101 4.54 -16.84 -8.72
C TRP A 101 3.66 -15.63 -8.35
N GLY A 102 2.35 -15.72 -8.54
CA GLY A 102 1.40 -14.76 -7.98
C GLY A 102 1.44 -14.73 -6.45
N LEU A 103 1.45 -15.90 -5.80
CA LEU A 103 1.61 -16.02 -4.34
C LEU A 103 2.94 -15.44 -3.86
N PHE A 104 4.04 -15.76 -4.55
CA PHE A 104 5.37 -15.26 -4.24
C PHE A 104 5.40 -13.73 -4.20
N SER A 105 4.87 -13.07 -5.22
CA SER A 105 4.82 -11.61 -5.26
C SER A 105 3.92 -11.04 -4.17
N LEU A 106 2.74 -11.62 -3.96
CA LEU A 106 1.80 -11.16 -2.94
C LEU A 106 2.35 -11.27 -1.53
N GLU A 107 3.11 -12.33 -1.23
CA GLU A 107 3.75 -12.53 0.07
C GLU A 107 4.75 -11.42 0.39
N MET A 108 5.62 -11.11 -0.56
CA MET A 108 6.62 -10.03 -0.39
C MET A 108 5.94 -8.69 -0.18
N GLU A 109 4.96 -8.36 -1.03
CA GLU A 109 4.23 -7.09 -0.95
C GLU A 109 3.45 -6.97 0.36
N THR A 110 2.72 -8.01 0.75
CA THR A 110 1.84 -7.97 1.92
C THR A 110 2.67 -7.97 3.21
N SER A 111 3.70 -8.80 3.30
CA SER A 111 4.61 -8.80 4.44
C SER A 111 5.28 -7.44 4.61
N PHE A 112 5.84 -6.89 3.52
CA PHE A 112 6.46 -5.58 3.54
C PHE A 112 5.50 -4.46 3.94
N ALA A 113 4.31 -4.42 3.34
CA ALA A 113 3.30 -3.41 3.66
C ALA A 113 2.86 -3.45 5.13
N LEU A 114 3.02 -4.59 5.81
CA LEU A 114 2.67 -4.76 7.23
C LEU A 114 3.86 -4.65 8.17
N GLY A 115 5.03 -4.27 7.67
CA GLY A 115 6.24 -4.20 8.48
C GLY A 115 6.80 -5.56 8.91
N ARG A 116 6.42 -6.63 8.21
CA ARG A 116 6.80 -8.01 8.54
C ARG A 116 7.88 -8.52 7.58
N PRO A 117 8.84 -9.34 8.05
CA PRO A 117 9.66 -10.12 7.14
C PRO A 117 8.80 -11.15 6.43
N ASP A 118 9.14 -11.43 5.17
CA ASP A 118 8.48 -12.49 4.42
C ASP A 118 8.89 -13.89 4.92
N SER A 119 8.05 -14.89 4.63
CA SER A 119 8.22 -16.26 5.12
C SER A 119 8.85 -17.25 4.12
N LEU A 120 9.27 -16.80 2.94
CA LEU A 120 9.65 -17.68 1.82
C LEU A 120 11.11 -18.11 1.81
N GLY A 121 11.96 -17.50 2.64
CA GLY A 121 13.38 -17.84 2.73
C GLY A 121 14.15 -17.57 1.43
N LEU A 122 15.24 -18.31 1.21
CA LEU A 122 16.14 -18.10 0.08
C LEU A 122 15.47 -18.45 -1.26
N GLU A 123 15.77 -17.66 -2.30
CA GLU A 123 15.22 -17.83 -3.64
C GLU A 123 15.55 -19.20 -4.27
N ILE A 124 16.68 -19.80 -3.91
CA ILE A 124 17.13 -21.10 -4.43
C ILE A 124 16.15 -22.24 -4.12
N TYR A 125 15.28 -22.10 -3.12
CA TYR A 125 14.27 -23.11 -2.79
C TYR A 125 13.09 -23.11 -3.78
N HIS A 126 12.97 -22.08 -4.62
CA HIS A 126 11.83 -21.86 -5.52
C HIS A 126 12.26 -22.04 -6.97
N SER A 127 12.31 -23.30 -7.41
CA SER A 127 12.88 -23.66 -8.70
C SER A 127 11.90 -23.64 -9.88
N ARG A 128 10.58 -23.52 -9.64
CA ARG A 128 9.56 -23.52 -10.71
C ARG A 128 9.87 -22.46 -11.76
N SER A 129 9.67 -22.78 -13.04
CA SER A 129 9.85 -21.81 -14.12
C SER A 129 8.87 -20.64 -13.98
N LEU A 130 9.33 -19.43 -14.25
CA LEU A 130 8.45 -18.27 -14.37
C LEU A 130 7.44 -18.49 -15.51
N PRO A 131 6.22 -17.93 -15.40
CA PRO A 131 5.30 -17.91 -16.52
C PRO A 131 5.88 -17.06 -17.65
N GLU A 132 5.54 -17.40 -18.88
CA GLU A 132 5.95 -16.62 -20.05
C GLU A 132 5.32 -15.23 -19.99
N VAL A 133 6.09 -14.21 -20.39
CA VAL A 133 5.59 -12.85 -20.56
C VAL A 133 4.91 -12.79 -21.93
N ASP A 134 3.61 -13.05 -21.94
CA ASP A 134 2.77 -13.06 -23.14
C ASP A 134 1.86 -11.81 -23.20
N GLU A 135 1.19 -11.60 -24.34
CA GLU A 135 0.14 -10.56 -24.46
C GLU A 135 -1.19 -11.05 -23.88
N SER A 136 -1.19 -11.46 -22.60
CA SER A 136 -2.36 -12.00 -21.92
C SER A 136 -2.71 -11.27 -20.62
N PRO A 137 -3.93 -11.51 -20.06
CA PRO A 137 -4.29 -11.06 -18.72
C PRO A 137 -3.38 -11.58 -17.58
N THR A 138 -2.37 -12.40 -17.87
CA THR A 138 -1.39 -12.91 -16.90
C THR A 138 0.02 -12.35 -17.07
N ALA A 139 0.24 -11.47 -18.06
CA ALA A 139 1.53 -10.84 -18.38
C ALA A 139 2.22 -10.19 -17.17
N ILE A 140 1.44 -9.56 -16.30
CA ILE A 140 1.91 -8.86 -15.10
C ILE A 140 2.65 -9.78 -14.11
N ILE A 141 2.38 -11.09 -14.09
CA ILE A 141 2.87 -11.98 -13.00
C ILE A 141 4.39 -12.00 -12.94
N ALA A 142 5.08 -12.22 -14.06
CA ALA A 142 6.54 -12.26 -14.06
C ALA A 142 7.14 -10.90 -13.68
N CYS A 143 6.58 -9.80 -14.20
CA CYS A 143 7.00 -8.44 -13.86
C CYS A 143 6.88 -8.15 -12.36
N MET A 144 5.82 -8.67 -11.72
CA MET A 144 5.61 -8.53 -10.28
C MET A 144 6.55 -9.41 -9.46
N VAL A 145 7.06 -10.52 -10.00
CA VAL A 145 8.10 -11.31 -9.32
C VAL A 145 9.40 -10.52 -9.26
N ASP A 146 9.79 -9.87 -10.34
CA ASP A 146 10.98 -9.02 -10.36
C ASP A 146 10.82 -7.82 -9.42
N LEU A 147 9.65 -7.20 -9.41
CA LEU A 147 9.34 -6.14 -8.45
C LEU A 147 9.39 -6.62 -6.99
N ALA A 148 8.86 -7.81 -6.71
CA ALA A 148 8.86 -8.38 -5.36
C ALA A 148 10.29 -8.59 -4.82
N LYS A 149 11.25 -8.93 -5.69
CA LYS A 149 12.67 -9.01 -5.31
C LYS A 149 13.24 -7.64 -4.97
N ILE A 150 12.87 -6.59 -5.71
CA ILE A 150 13.25 -5.20 -5.41
C ILE A 150 12.68 -4.79 -4.05
N VAL A 151 11.39 -5.05 -3.79
CA VAL A 151 10.74 -4.79 -2.49
C VAL A 151 11.47 -5.49 -1.35
N ARG A 152 11.87 -6.74 -1.54
CA ARG A 152 12.66 -7.47 -0.54
C ARG A 152 13.99 -6.79 -0.25
N LYS A 153 14.70 -6.27 -1.27
CA LYS A 153 15.94 -5.50 -1.06
C LYS A 153 15.68 -4.21 -0.27
N VAL A 154 14.59 -3.50 -0.55
CA VAL A 154 14.18 -2.32 0.24
C VAL A 154 14.01 -2.71 1.71
N SER A 155 13.25 -3.77 1.97
CA SER A 155 13.02 -4.28 3.32
C SER A 155 14.33 -4.59 4.04
N THR A 156 15.21 -5.38 3.43
CA THR A 156 16.44 -5.84 4.10
C THR A 156 17.51 -4.76 4.23
N SER A 157 17.69 -3.92 3.21
CA SER A 157 18.82 -2.99 3.13
C SER A 157 18.51 -1.60 3.67
N VAL A 158 17.24 -1.21 3.75
CA VAL A 158 16.84 0.11 4.25
C VAL A 158 16.18 0.01 5.63
N TYR A 159 15.24 -0.92 5.81
CA TYR A 159 14.44 -1.00 7.03
C TYR A 159 15.02 -1.94 8.10
N LEU A 160 15.37 -3.17 7.72
CA LEU A 160 15.85 -4.20 8.66
C LEU A 160 17.36 -4.16 8.91
N SER A 161 18.10 -3.36 8.15
CA SER A 161 19.55 -3.21 8.31
C SER A 161 19.91 -2.34 9.51
N ASN A 162 20.97 -2.72 10.23
CA ASN A 162 21.59 -1.93 11.30
C ASN A 162 22.69 -0.98 10.77
N ASP A 163 22.73 -0.74 9.45
CA ASP A 163 23.73 0.14 8.84
C ASP A 163 23.44 1.62 9.18
N SER A 164 24.46 2.47 9.06
CA SER A 164 24.30 3.92 9.19
C SER A 164 23.36 4.50 8.14
N ILE A 165 22.73 5.65 8.43
CA ILE A 165 21.82 6.32 7.48
C ILE A 165 22.48 6.61 6.12
N ALA A 166 23.77 6.98 6.11
CA ALA A 166 24.53 7.20 4.88
C ALA A 166 24.77 5.90 4.07
N GLN A 167 24.90 4.75 4.73
CA GLN A 167 24.96 3.45 4.04
C GLN A 167 23.58 3.07 3.48
N LYS A 168 22.51 3.28 4.25
CA LYS A 168 21.13 3.06 3.81
C LYS A 168 20.79 3.94 2.61
N PHE A 169 21.25 5.19 2.59
CA PHE A 169 21.06 6.11 1.45
C PHE A 169 21.74 5.59 0.18
N ARG A 170 23.01 5.18 0.25
CA ARG A 170 23.71 4.56 -0.89
C ARG A 170 23.02 3.28 -1.37
N ALA A 171 22.49 2.47 -0.46
CA ALA A 171 21.70 1.30 -0.82
C ALA A 171 20.40 1.71 -1.55
N ALA A 172 19.73 2.76 -1.08
CA ALA A 172 18.53 3.30 -1.69
C ALA A 172 18.77 3.79 -3.13
N GLU A 173 19.86 4.50 -3.41
CA GLU A 173 20.21 4.94 -4.77
C GLU A 173 20.45 3.77 -5.73
N LYS A 174 21.13 2.71 -5.24
CA LYS A 174 21.33 1.49 -6.03
C LYS A 174 19.98 0.80 -6.33
N ILE A 175 19.11 0.71 -5.33
CA ILE A 175 17.78 0.11 -5.49
C ILE A 175 16.90 0.97 -6.41
N GLU A 176 16.98 2.30 -6.34
CA GLU A 176 16.30 3.20 -7.27
C GLU A 176 16.73 2.92 -8.72
N THR A 177 18.03 2.74 -8.96
CA THR A 177 18.54 2.39 -10.30
C THR A 177 17.94 1.07 -10.81
N GLU A 178 17.83 0.04 -9.95
CA GLU A 178 17.20 -1.23 -10.31
C GLU A 178 15.68 -1.06 -10.58
N LEU A 179 15.01 -0.22 -9.80
CA LEU A 179 13.58 0.08 -9.97
C LEU A 179 13.31 0.83 -11.28
N ASP A 180 14.17 1.79 -11.62
CA ASP A 180 14.10 2.55 -12.88
C ASP A 180 14.40 1.64 -14.09
N GLN A 181 15.33 0.69 -13.95
CA GLN A 181 15.56 -0.35 -14.96
C GLN A 181 14.34 -1.26 -15.12
N TRP A 182 13.76 -1.72 -14.01
CA TRP A 182 12.56 -2.55 -14.01
C TRP A 182 11.40 -1.88 -14.74
N ILE A 183 11.09 -0.62 -14.42
CA ILE A 183 9.98 0.09 -15.08
C ILE A 183 10.26 0.33 -16.57
N SER A 184 11.51 0.59 -16.95
CA SER A 184 11.90 0.79 -18.34
C SER A 184 11.78 -0.49 -19.18
N GLY A 185 12.05 -1.65 -18.57
CA GLY A 185 12.05 -2.98 -19.18
C GLY A 185 10.70 -3.68 -19.22
N LEU A 186 9.62 -3.03 -18.73
CA LEU A 186 8.27 -3.60 -18.81
C LEU A 186 7.83 -3.79 -20.27
N PRO A 187 7.04 -4.84 -20.57
CA PRO A 187 6.47 -5.04 -21.90
C PRO A 187 5.61 -3.85 -22.32
N GLN A 188 5.76 -3.43 -23.58
CA GLN A 188 5.13 -2.21 -24.09
C GLN A 188 3.60 -2.18 -23.89
N ILE A 189 2.94 -3.32 -24.01
CA ILE A 189 1.48 -3.45 -23.84
C ILE A 189 0.99 -3.12 -22.42
N ILE A 190 1.81 -3.34 -21.38
CA ILE A 190 1.48 -3.08 -19.97
C ILE A 190 2.37 -1.99 -19.34
N LYS A 191 3.07 -1.22 -20.17
CA LYS A 191 3.90 -0.12 -19.68
C LYS A 191 3.00 1.03 -19.22
N PRO A 192 3.26 1.65 -18.05
CA PRO A 192 2.39 2.71 -17.55
C PRO A 192 2.38 3.95 -18.46
N GLU A 193 1.19 4.45 -18.80
CA GLU A 193 1.01 5.54 -19.76
C GLU A 193 1.60 6.89 -19.30
N PHE A 194 1.76 7.14 -18.00
CA PHE A 194 2.34 8.41 -17.51
C PHE A 194 3.84 8.57 -17.79
N LEU A 195 4.51 7.50 -18.24
CA LEU A 195 5.89 7.54 -18.72
C LEU A 195 5.98 7.98 -20.19
N GLU A 196 4.86 7.97 -20.91
CA GLU A 196 4.80 8.43 -22.29
C GLU A 196 4.47 9.94 -22.31
N PRO A 197 5.21 10.77 -23.07
CA PRO A 197 4.94 12.19 -23.17
C PRO A 197 3.47 12.43 -23.56
N MET A 198 2.78 13.24 -22.74
CA MET A 198 1.44 13.77 -23.01
C MET A 198 1.46 14.55 -24.33
N GLY A 199 1.24 13.87 -25.45
CA GLY A 199 1.41 14.44 -26.79
C GLY A 199 1.44 13.42 -27.94
N GLY A 200 1.55 12.12 -27.66
CA GLY A 200 1.35 11.07 -28.68
C GLY A 200 -0.12 10.96 -29.10
N ASP A 201 -0.36 10.92 -30.41
CA ASP A 201 -1.68 10.84 -31.06
C ASP A 201 -2.68 9.96 -30.30
N THR A 202 -3.63 10.62 -29.62
CA THR A 202 -4.68 9.98 -28.79
C THR A 202 -5.56 9.01 -29.60
N CYS A 203 -5.52 9.11 -30.93
CA CYS A 203 -6.31 8.31 -31.87
C CYS A 203 -5.83 6.85 -32.01
N LEU A 204 -4.58 6.51 -31.65
CA LEU A 204 -4.04 5.13 -31.70
C LEU A 204 -4.33 4.30 -30.43
N LYS A 205 -4.77 4.94 -29.34
CA LYS A 205 -5.06 4.27 -28.05
C LYS A 205 -6.32 3.41 -28.04
N SER A 206 -7.13 3.47 -29.11
CA SER A 206 -8.41 2.73 -29.23
C SER A 206 -8.28 1.19 -29.27
N LYS A 207 -7.08 0.61 -29.20
CA LYS A 207 -6.84 -0.84 -29.28
C LYS A 207 -6.20 -1.49 -28.06
N ILE A 208 -5.87 -0.74 -27.00
CA ILE A 208 -5.27 -1.35 -25.80
C ILE A 208 -6.35 -2.14 -25.04
N PRO A 209 -6.18 -3.45 -24.79
CA PRO A 209 -7.15 -4.22 -24.04
C PRO A 209 -7.32 -3.69 -22.61
N MET A 210 -8.54 -3.76 -22.06
CA MET A 210 -8.82 -3.30 -20.68
C MET A 210 -7.92 -3.97 -19.63
N TRP A 211 -7.57 -5.25 -19.82
CA TRP A 211 -6.67 -5.96 -18.90
C TRP A 211 -5.27 -5.32 -18.88
N ALA A 212 -4.78 -4.87 -20.04
CA ALA A 212 -3.45 -4.33 -20.19
C ALA A 212 -3.34 -2.94 -19.56
N ASN A 213 -4.33 -2.09 -19.81
CA ASN A 213 -4.44 -0.77 -19.20
C ASN A 213 -4.53 -0.87 -17.65
N ARG A 214 -5.33 -1.81 -17.12
CA ARG A 214 -5.39 -2.08 -15.66
C ARG A 214 -4.06 -2.53 -15.08
N GLN A 215 -3.33 -3.40 -15.78
CA GLN A 215 -2.01 -3.87 -15.36
C GLN A 215 -0.98 -2.74 -15.38
N GLY A 216 -0.93 -1.92 -16.44
CA GLY A 216 -0.05 -0.77 -16.53
C GLY A 216 -0.30 0.25 -15.42
N HIS A 217 -1.56 0.54 -15.10
CA HIS A 217 -1.89 1.40 -13.96
C HIS A 217 -1.41 0.79 -12.63
N THR A 218 -1.65 -0.51 -12.42
CA THR A 218 -1.21 -1.22 -11.21
C THR A 218 0.31 -1.15 -11.03
N LEU A 219 1.07 -1.44 -12.08
CA LEU A 219 2.53 -1.37 -12.08
C LEU A 219 3.03 0.05 -11.78
N GLY A 220 2.34 1.04 -12.34
CA GLY A 220 2.59 2.45 -12.07
C GLY A 220 2.41 2.86 -10.61
N PHE A 221 1.31 2.47 -9.97
CA PHE A 221 1.10 2.72 -8.55
C PHE A 221 2.15 2.02 -7.69
N ARG A 222 2.50 0.78 -8.04
CA ARG A 222 3.53 0.01 -7.32
C ARG A 222 4.91 0.66 -7.44
N PHE A 223 5.27 1.19 -8.61
CA PHE A 223 6.51 1.95 -8.80
C PHE A 223 6.62 3.13 -7.84
N TYR A 224 5.62 4.03 -7.83
CA TYR A 224 5.66 5.20 -6.97
C TYR A 224 5.54 4.83 -5.49
N ASN A 225 4.78 3.77 -5.15
CA ASN A 225 4.74 3.28 -3.79
C ASN A 225 6.11 2.83 -3.29
N ILE A 226 6.87 2.09 -4.10
CA ILE A 226 8.22 1.70 -3.74
C ILE A 226 9.14 2.93 -3.62
N LYS A 227 9.06 3.91 -4.54
CA LYS A 227 9.84 5.16 -4.38
C LYS A 227 9.51 5.91 -3.07
N MET A 228 8.24 6.00 -2.71
CA MET A 228 7.82 6.60 -1.43
C MET A 228 8.43 5.86 -0.24
N VAL A 229 8.29 4.52 -0.19
CA VAL A 229 8.82 3.73 0.92
C VAL A 229 10.36 3.70 0.93
N LEU A 230 11.01 3.75 -0.23
CA LEU A 230 12.46 3.77 -0.36
C LEU A 230 13.07 5.02 0.29
N TYR A 231 12.41 6.17 0.15
CA TYR A 231 12.95 7.45 0.61
C TYR A 231 12.34 8.01 1.91
N ARG A 232 11.21 7.45 2.39
CA ARG A 232 10.57 7.87 3.66
C ARG A 232 11.54 7.91 4.85
N PRO A 233 12.46 6.96 5.07
CA PRO A 233 13.35 6.99 6.24
C PRO A 233 14.24 8.22 6.29
N PHE A 234 14.64 8.78 5.14
CA PHE A 234 15.47 9.99 5.08
C PHE A 234 14.64 11.25 5.37
N LEU A 235 13.36 11.27 4.99
CA LEU A 235 12.42 12.31 5.42
C LEU A 235 12.24 12.31 6.93
N LEU A 236 12.07 11.14 7.56
CA LEU A 236 11.96 11.05 9.01
C LEU A 236 13.28 11.46 9.69
N TYR A 237 14.42 10.97 9.20
CA TYR A 237 15.73 11.30 9.74
C TYR A 237 16.04 12.81 9.70
N THR A 238 15.77 13.47 8.57
CA THR A 238 16.00 14.93 8.40
C THR A 238 15.12 15.80 9.30
N VAL A 239 13.96 15.27 9.75
CA VAL A 239 13.07 15.96 10.69
C VAL A 239 13.50 15.74 12.15
N HIS A 240 13.99 14.54 12.50
CA HIS A 240 14.37 14.21 13.88
C HIS A 240 15.77 14.69 14.27
N GLU A 241 16.78 14.61 13.40
CA GLU A 241 18.16 15.06 13.73
C GLU A 241 18.39 16.53 13.34
N HIS A 242 18.96 17.30 14.27
CA HIS A 242 19.10 18.76 14.17
C HIS A 242 19.95 19.19 12.96
N ARG A 243 19.34 19.96 12.05
CA ARG A 243 19.81 20.85 10.94
C ARG A 243 21.17 20.63 10.23
N GLU A 244 22.21 20.13 10.87
CA GLU A 244 23.58 20.09 10.35
C GLU A 244 23.79 19.03 9.24
N CYS A 245 23.04 17.92 9.25
CA CYS A 245 23.06 16.88 8.19
C CYS A 245 21.89 16.97 7.18
N ARG A 246 21.10 18.06 7.21
CA ARG A 246 19.89 18.19 6.38
C ARG A 246 20.19 18.24 4.88
N ALA A 247 21.26 18.95 4.50
CA ALA A 247 21.60 19.17 3.10
C ALA A 247 21.97 17.87 2.36
N ASP A 248 22.55 16.90 3.07
CA ASP A 248 23.00 15.63 2.47
C ASP A 248 21.85 14.74 1.99
N PHE A 249 20.63 14.97 2.48
CA PHE A 249 19.44 14.17 2.17
C PHE A 249 18.28 14.98 1.58
N ASP A 250 18.47 16.26 1.27
CA ASP A 250 17.42 17.12 0.67
C ASP A 250 16.93 16.54 -0.68
N GLU A 251 17.81 15.92 -1.47
CA GLU A 251 17.42 15.22 -2.70
C GLU A 251 16.52 14.01 -2.39
N ALA A 252 16.84 13.23 -1.35
CA ALA A 252 16.06 12.08 -0.91
C ALA A 252 14.64 12.50 -0.50
N VAL A 253 14.56 13.59 0.28
CA VAL A 253 13.30 14.19 0.70
C VAL A 253 12.48 14.64 -0.51
N THR A 254 13.12 15.33 -1.45
CA THR A 254 12.48 15.79 -2.68
C THR A 254 11.93 14.62 -3.50
N LYS A 255 12.70 13.53 -3.64
CA LYS A 255 12.25 12.30 -4.32
C LYS A 255 11.05 11.66 -3.62
N CYS A 256 11.04 11.61 -2.29
CA CYS A 256 9.93 11.08 -1.49
C CYS A 256 8.63 11.89 -1.70
N VAL A 257 8.71 13.22 -1.55
CA VAL A 257 7.57 14.13 -1.71
C VAL A 257 7.07 14.15 -3.15
N ALA A 258 7.98 14.11 -4.14
CA ALA A 258 7.62 14.01 -5.54
C ALA A 258 6.87 12.69 -5.84
N ALA A 259 7.33 11.55 -5.32
CA ALA A 259 6.64 10.27 -5.49
C ALA A 259 5.25 10.28 -4.84
N ALA A 260 5.09 10.89 -3.66
CA ALA A 260 3.79 11.07 -3.01
C ALA A 260 2.85 11.97 -3.83
N THR A 261 3.36 13.09 -4.32
CA THR A 261 2.62 14.02 -5.20
C THR A 261 2.10 13.29 -6.44
N ARG A 262 2.99 12.57 -7.14
CA ARG A 262 2.63 11.79 -8.34
C ARG A 262 1.61 10.70 -8.03
N THR A 263 1.70 10.06 -6.87
CA THR A 263 0.72 9.06 -6.44
C THR A 263 -0.68 9.67 -6.29
N ILE A 264 -0.80 10.82 -5.62
CA ILE A 264 -2.11 11.49 -5.41
C ILE A 264 -2.66 11.98 -6.76
N GLU A 265 -1.84 12.62 -7.60
CA GLU A 265 -2.24 13.09 -8.93
C GLU A 265 -2.72 11.94 -9.81
N PHE A 266 -1.95 10.85 -9.85
CA PHE A 266 -2.29 9.68 -10.65
C PHE A 266 -3.56 9.01 -10.12
N MET A 267 -3.71 8.89 -8.79
CA MET A 267 -4.93 8.39 -8.17
C MET A 267 -6.13 9.26 -8.54
N ASN A 268 -6.02 10.57 -8.44
CA ASN A 268 -7.09 11.51 -8.81
C ASN A 268 -7.48 11.36 -10.29
N TYR A 269 -6.50 11.31 -11.18
CA TYR A 269 -6.73 11.06 -12.61
C TYR A 269 -7.50 9.76 -12.82
N MET A 270 -7.08 8.68 -12.15
CA MET A 270 -7.74 7.39 -12.27
C MET A 270 -9.19 7.41 -11.78
N TYR A 271 -9.46 8.02 -10.63
CA TYR A 271 -10.82 8.16 -10.09
C TYR A 271 -11.74 9.00 -10.99
N CYS A 272 -11.21 10.07 -11.59
CA CYS A 272 -11.96 10.95 -12.48
C CYS A 272 -12.27 10.28 -13.82
N ASN A 273 -11.35 9.49 -14.38
CA ASN A 273 -11.45 8.97 -15.74
C ASN A 273 -11.96 7.52 -15.83
N PHE A 274 -11.83 6.71 -14.76
CA PHE A 274 -12.15 5.29 -14.81
C PHE A 274 -13.03 4.87 -13.63
N SER A 275 -14.31 4.61 -13.92
CA SER A 275 -15.31 4.18 -12.93
C SER A 275 -14.90 2.93 -12.15
N TYR A 276 -14.27 1.96 -12.80
CA TYR A 276 -13.93 0.67 -12.18
C TYR A 276 -12.96 0.85 -11.01
N PHE A 277 -12.13 1.89 -11.07
CA PHE A 277 -11.08 2.16 -10.11
C PHE A 277 -11.64 2.67 -8.78
N ARG A 278 -12.87 3.19 -8.78
CA ARG A 278 -13.59 3.65 -7.58
C ARG A 278 -14.03 2.51 -6.66
N THR A 279 -14.04 1.27 -7.17
CA THR A 279 -14.40 0.07 -6.40
C THR A 279 -13.19 -0.68 -5.85
N TRP A 280 -11.97 -0.20 -6.16
CA TRP A 280 -10.72 -0.83 -5.73
C TRP A 280 -10.32 -0.25 -4.38
N TRP A 281 -11.05 -0.61 -3.33
CA TRP A 281 -10.91 -0.03 -1.99
C TRP A 281 -9.50 -0.12 -1.41
N TYR A 282 -8.71 -1.12 -1.80
CA TYR A 282 -7.30 -1.22 -1.43
C TYR A 282 -6.49 0.04 -1.82
N ASN A 283 -6.94 0.82 -2.81
CA ASN A 283 -6.32 2.09 -3.18
C ASN A 283 -6.30 3.12 -2.05
N THR A 284 -7.20 3.00 -1.06
CA THR A 284 -7.16 3.76 0.20
C THR A 284 -5.76 3.73 0.83
N THR A 285 -5.09 2.58 0.76
CA THR A 285 -3.75 2.39 1.35
C THR A 285 -2.71 3.30 0.71
N TYR A 286 -2.66 3.38 -0.63
CA TYR A 286 -1.75 4.25 -1.34
C TYR A 286 -2.07 5.72 -1.15
N THR A 287 -3.35 6.09 -1.22
CA THR A 287 -3.78 7.49 -1.03
C THR A 287 -3.42 7.97 0.37
N LEU A 288 -3.70 7.16 1.39
CA LEU A 288 -3.40 7.48 2.77
C LEU A 288 -1.90 7.57 3.03
N TYR A 289 -1.10 6.66 2.47
CA TYR A 289 0.35 6.69 2.60
C TYR A 289 1.00 7.88 1.87
N ALA A 290 0.49 8.25 0.69
CA ALA A 290 0.95 9.44 0.01
C ALA A 290 0.54 10.72 0.76
N ALA A 291 -0.72 10.79 1.22
CA ALA A 291 -1.23 11.90 2.01
C ALA A 291 -0.44 12.08 3.31
N SER A 292 -0.07 11.00 4.00
CA SER A 292 0.72 11.06 5.23
C SER A 292 2.10 11.69 4.99
N ILE A 293 2.78 11.32 3.90
CA ILE A 293 4.07 11.92 3.53
C ILE A 293 3.91 13.43 3.27
N ILE A 294 2.88 13.83 2.51
CA ILE A 294 2.63 15.23 2.19
C ILE A 294 2.32 16.04 3.46
N VAL A 295 1.43 15.52 4.32
CA VAL A 295 1.05 16.17 5.58
C VAL A 295 2.24 16.28 6.53
N PHE A 296 3.03 15.21 6.68
CA PHE A 296 4.22 15.20 7.52
C PHE A 296 5.26 16.21 7.04
N TYR A 297 5.55 16.23 5.73
CA TYR A 297 6.45 17.21 5.13
C TYR A 297 5.95 18.65 5.30
N ALA A 298 4.65 18.89 5.05
CA ALA A 298 4.02 20.19 5.21
C ALA A 298 4.13 20.73 6.65
N GLN A 299 4.01 19.85 7.65
CA GLN A 299 4.03 20.25 9.06
C GLN A 299 5.43 20.53 9.60
N LYS A 300 6.44 19.77 9.14
CA LYS A 300 7.77 19.71 9.77
C LYS A 300 8.86 20.40 8.95
N THR A 301 8.71 20.44 7.62
CA THR A 301 9.84 20.73 6.71
C THR A 301 9.54 21.82 5.70
N ALA A 302 8.30 21.90 5.20
CA ALA A 302 7.92 22.78 4.10
C ALA A 302 8.04 24.27 4.42
N THR A 303 8.34 25.06 3.40
CA THR A 303 8.29 26.53 3.46
C THR A 303 6.84 27.03 3.31
N LEU A 304 6.57 28.28 3.73
CA LEU A 304 5.26 28.90 3.54
C LEU A 304 4.83 28.97 2.07
N LEU A 305 5.79 29.12 1.14
CA LEU A 305 5.50 29.17 -0.30
C LEU A 305 5.01 27.81 -0.84
N GLU A 306 5.55 26.71 -0.33
CA GLU A 306 5.18 25.35 -0.76
C GLU A 306 3.85 24.90 -0.15
N LEU A 307 3.50 25.44 1.02
CA LEU A 307 2.38 24.97 1.83
C LEU A 307 1.04 25.01 1.08
N GLN A 308 0.78 26.06 0.29
CA GLN A 308 -0.44 26.17 -0.49
C GLN A 308 -0.59 25.03 -1.51
N GLY A 309 0.51 24.66 -2.18
CA GLY A 309 0.52 23.56 -3.15
C GLY A 309 0.31 22.21 -2.46
N LEU A 310 0.97 21.99 -1.32
CA LEU A 310 0.84 20.76 -0.53
C LEU A 310 -0.58 20.60 0.02
N LEU A 311 -1.19 21.66 0.55
CA LEU A 311 -2.58 21.62 1.05
C LEU A 311 -3.58 21.28 -0.06
N ARG A 312 -3.37 21.73 -1.30
CA ARG A 312 -4.21 21.31 -2.44
C ARG A 312 -4.07 19.83 -2.74
N LEU A 313 -2.86 19.26 -2.62
CA LEU A 313 -2.66 17.81 -2.75
C LEU A 313 -3.37 17.06 -1.62
N VAL A 314 -3.34 17.59 -0.40
CA VAL A 314 -4.07 17.02 0.74
C VAL A 314 -5.58 17.04 0.49
N ASP A 315 -6.15 18.17 0.04
CA ASP A 315 -7.57 18.27 -0.33
C ASP A 315 -7.95 17.28 -1.43
N MET A 316 -7.08 17.11 -2.44
CA MET A 316 -7.28 16.13 -3.52
C MET A 316 -7.30 14.70 -2.97
N SER A 317 -6.39 14.37 -2.04
CA SER A 317 -6.37 13.05 -1.37
C SER A 317 -7.62 12.81 -0.53
N VAL A 318 -8.12 13.83 0.20
CA VAL A 318 -9.37 13.77 0.96
C VAL A 318 -10.56 13.57 0.03
N GLY A 319 -10.61 14.26 -1.12
CA GLY A 319 -11.66 14.08 -2.13
C GLY A 319 -11.71 12.65 -2.68
N ILE A 320 -10.55 12.05 -2.96
CA ILE A 320 -10.45 10.64 -3.37
C ILE A 320 -10.99 9.72 -2.26
N LEU A 321 -10.56 9.90 -1.01
CA LEU A 321 -10.99 9.07 0.12
C LEU A 321 -12.50 9.21 0.40
N LYS A 322 -13.05 10.43 0.29
CA LYS A 322 -14.49 10.69 0.43
C LYS A 322 -15.32 10.10 -0.71
N THR A 323 -14.74 9.89 -1.89
CA THR A 323 -15.40 9.16 -2.99
C THR A 323 -15.55 7.67 -2.67
N MET A 324 -14.78 7.17 -1.70
CA MET A 324 -14.87 5.79 -1.20
C MET A 324 -15.77 5.65 0.04
N ASP A 325 -16.87 6.40 0.05
CA ASP A 325 -17.77 6.53 1.20
C ASP A 325 -18.47 5.23 1.60
N GLU A 326 -18.65 4.26 0.69
CA GLU A 326 -19.18 2.94 1.06
C GLU A 326 -18.25 2.17 2.03
N ASN A 327 -16.96 2.52 2.10
CA ASN A 327 -15.99 1.90 2.99
C ASN A 327 -15.73 2.75 4.26
N THR A 328 -15.98 2.16 5.44
CA THR A 328 -15.84 2.85 6.73
C THR A 328 -14.41 3.29 7.06
N VAL A 329 -13.42 2.49 6.68
CA VAL A 329 -12.00 2.79 6.88
C VAL A 329 -11.59 3.98 6.01
N ALA A 330 -12.03 4.03 4.75
CA ALA A 330 -11.74 5.15 3.85
C ALA A 330 -12.35 6.47 4.35
N LYS A 331 -13.59 6.44 4.88
CA LYS A 331 -14.22 7.60 5.53
C LYS A 331 -13.39 8.14 6.70
N LYS A 332 -13.02 7.26 7.64
CA LYS A 332 -12.23 7.65 8.81
C LYS A 332 -10.83 8.13 8.42
N ALA A 333 -10.22 7.55 7.38
CA ALA A 333 -8.96 8.02 6.82
C ALA A 333 -9.09 9.44 6.25
N ALA A 334 -10.18 9.74 5.52
CA ALA A 334 -10.47 11.08 5.02
C ALA A 334 -10.57 12.09 6.17
N ASP A 335 -11.33 11.76 7.21
CA ASP A 335 -11.53 12.62 8.37
C ASP A 335 -10.21 12.90 9.11
N LEU A 336 -9.34 11.89 9.23
CA LEU A 336 -8.03 12.02 9.87
C LEU A 336 -7.12 12.99 9.10
N VAL A 337 -7.01 12.79 7.78
CA VAL A 337 -6.19 13.64 6.90
C VAL A 337 -6.73 15.07 6.89
N GLU A 338 -8.06 15.24 6.79
CA GLU A 338 -8.72 16.55 6.79
C GLU A 338 -8.52 17.31 8.11
N LYS A 339 -8.69 16.65 9.26
CA LYS A 339 -8.41 17.25 10.58
C LYS A 339 -6.97 17.70 10.71
N THR A 340 -6.02 16.93 10.18
CA THR A 340 -4.60 17.29 10.23
C THR A 340 -4.29 18.49 9.33
N ALA A 341 -4.89 18.53 8.14
CA ALA A 341 -4.81 19.68 7.23
C ALA A 341 -5.36 20.97 7.85
N MET A 342 -6.49 20.89 8.57
CA MET A 342 -7.06 22.04 9.29
C MET A 342 -6.10 22.60 10.33
N ARG A 343 -5.44 21.75 11.13
CA ARG A 343 -4.43 22.22 12.12
C ARG A 343 -3.26 22.93 11.47
N ILE A 344 -2.81 22.46 10.31
CA ILE A 344 -1.73 23.10 9.53
C ILE A 344 -2.15 24.50 9.07
N ARG A 345 -3.39 24.65 8.56
CA ARG A 345 -3.97 25.95 8.16
C ARG A 345 -4.11 26.92 9.33
N GLU A 346 -4.52 26.44 10.51
CA GLU A 346 -4.63 27.27 11.70
C GLU A 346 -3.26 27.82 12.14
N ARG A 347 -2.20 27.00 12.06
CA ARG A 347 -0.84 27.42 12.37
C ARG A 347 -0.34 28.51 11.41
N GLU A 348 -0.66 28.40 10.13
CA GLU A 348 -0.37 29.42 9.12
C GLU A 348 -1.04 30.75 9.48
N SER A 349 -2.35 30.72 9.76
CA SER A 349 -3.13 31.92 10.11
C SER A 349 -2.63 32.63 11.37
N ARG A 350 -2.08 31.90 12.35
CA ARG A 350 -1.47 32.48 13.56
C ARG A 350 -0.10 33.09 13.30
N SER A 351 0.64 32.57 12.32
CA SER A 351 1.98 33.07 11.96
C SER A 351 1.91 34.40 11.20
N ASP A 352 0.81 34.66 10.48
CA ASP A 352 0.57 35.93 9.78
C ASP A 352 0.06 37.07 10.68
N VAL A 353 -0.41 36.77 11.91
CA VAL A 353 -1.05 37.77 12.79
C VAL A 353 -0.06 38.39 13.80
N ASP A 354 1.13 37.84 14.01
CA ASP A 354 2.04 38.33 15.07
C ASP A 354 3.53 38.43 14.68
N PRO A 355 3.98 39.58 14.14
CA PRO A 355 5.39 39.82 13.86
C PRO A 355 6.22 40.23 15.09
N LEU A 356 5.63 40.39 16.30
CA LEU A 356 6.28 41.15 17.39
C LEU A 356 6.44 40.42 18.74
N GLN A 357 6.21 39.12 18.86
CA GLN A 357 6.39 38.39 20.14
C GLN A 357 7.27 37.14 20.11
N ASN A 358 8.18 37.00 19.15
CA ASN A 358 9.03 35.80 19.07
C ASN A 358 10.45 35.96 19.63
N ASN A 359 10.61 36.65 20.77
CA ASN A 359 11.92 36.77 21.43
C ASN A 359 11.98 36.36 22.92
N GLU A 360 10.95 35.72 23.51
CA GLU A 360 11.01 35.34 24.94
C GLU A 360 10.52 33.92 25.30
N PHE A 361 10.45 32.97 24.37
CA PHE A 361 10.08 31.57 24.70
C PHE A 361 11.18 30.52 24.42
N THR A 362 12.45 30.93 24.55
CA THR A 362 13.61 30.01 24.45
C THR A 362 14.43 29.99 25.75
N ALA A 363 13.79 29.96 26.91
CA ALA A 363 14.45 29.64 28.17
C ALA A 363 13.45 29.35 29.28
N GLN A 364 12.90 28.13 29.34
CA GLN A 364 12.51 27.42 30.57
C GLN A 364 11.68 26.18 30.23
N SER A 365 12.35 25.05 30.03
CA SER A 365 11.84 23.71 30.35
C SER A 365 13.00 22.72 30.22
N SER A 366 14.06 22.96 30.99
CA SER A 366 15.02 21.93 31.36
C SER A 366 14.92 21.73 32.87
N ALA A 367 14.86 20.46 33.28
CA ALA A 367 14.83 19.94 34.65
C ALA A 367 13.46 19.85 35.36
N ALA A 368 12.83 18.68 35.27
CA ALA A 368 12.41 17.90 36.44
C ALA A 368 12.30 16.41 36.10
N ASP A 369 12.65 15.60 37.08
CA ASP A 369 13.15 14.23 37.01
C ASP A 369 12.05 13.13 36.95
N ASN A 370 12.56 11.93 36.69
CA ASN A 370 11.99 10.60 36.53
C ASN A 370 10.80 10.09 37.40
N SER A 371 10.21 9.02 36.82
CA SER A 371 9.52 7.86 37.43
C SER A 371 8.00 7.92 37.59
N ASP A 372 7.28 7.28 36.68
CA ASP A 372 6.48 6.09 36.99
C ASP A 372 6.02 5.36 35.72
N GLY A 373 5.99 4.04 35.81
CA GLY A 373 5.78 3.14 34.68
C GLY A 373 4.32 2.86 34.33
N VAL A 374 4.16 2.52 33.04
CA VAL A 374 3.13 1.66 32.44
C VAL A 374 1.70 2.22 32.34
N SER A 375 1.16 2.09 31.12
CA SER A 375 -0.25 2.22 30.68
C SER A 375 -0.75 3.57 30.16
N GLY A 376 -0.04 4.15 29.17
CA GLY A 376 -0.69 5.05 28.20
C GLY A 376 -1.30 4.23 27.05
N ALA A 377 -2.60 4.40 26.78
CA ALA A 377 -3.28 3.70 25.69
C ALA A 377 -2.65 4.08 24.32
N PRO A 378 -2.61 3.17 23.32
CA PRO A 378 -2.03 3.45 21.99
C PRO A 378 -2.62 4.68 21.30
N PHE A 379 -3.85 5.04 21.66
CA PHE A 379 -4.60 6.14 21.03
C PHE A 379 -4.00 7.53 21.28
N GLU A 380 -3.36 7.78 22.42
CA GLU A 380 -2.81 9.11 22.74
C GLU A 380 -1.51 9.41 21.99
N GLN A 381 -0.73 8.37 21.66
CA GLN A 381 0.49 8.51 20.86
C GLN A 381 0.16 8.83 19.38
N PHE A 382 -0.91 8.23 18.85
CA PHE A 382 -1.48 8.56 17.53
C PHE A 382 -2.21 9.90 17.48
N ALA A 383 -2.64 10.45 18.62
CA ALA A 383 -3.33 11.73 18.69
C ALA A 383 -2.41 12.94 18.44
N TYR A 384 -1.11 12.79 18.75
CA TYR A 384 -0.12 13.87 18.64
C TYR A 384 0.51 13.98 17.23
N ASP A 385 0.82 12.85 16.58
CA ASP A 385 1.32 12.82 15.21
C ASP A 385 1.08 11.43 14.58
N PRO A 386 -0.07 11.20 13.91
CA PRO A 386 -0.44 9.87 13.38
C PRO A 386 0.47 9.37 12.25
N PHE A 387 1.47 10.16 11.84
CA PHE A 387 2.34 9.91 10.70
C PHE A 387 3.85 9.89 11.05
N ASP A 388 4.19 10.13 12.32
CA ASP A 388 5.57 10.14 12.88
C ASP A 388 6.16 8.74 13.10
N ASP A 389 5.51 7.70 12.56
CA ASP A 389 5.94 6.34 12.80
C ASP A 389 7.25 6.03 12.08
N ASN A 390 8.31 5.82 12.85
CA ASN A 390 9.64 5.42 12.39
C ASN A 390 9.71 3.95 11.94
N GLN A 391 8.64 3.17 12.09
CA GLN A 391 8.58 1.76 11.72
C GLN A 391 7.81 1.53 10.40
N LEU A 392 8.05 0.35 9.81
CA LEU A 392 7.49 -0.08 8.52
C LEU A 392 6.00 -0.50 8.65
N ASP A 393 5.47 -0.56 9.87
CA ASP A 393 4.17 -1.14 10.21
C ASP A 393 3.05 -0.09 10.37
N PHE A 394 3.25 1.13 9.87
CA PHE A 394 2.23 2.19 9.78
C PHE A 394 0.84 1.65 9.39
N MET A 395 0.78 0.76 8.39
CA MET A 395 -0.47 0.13 7.94
C MET A 395 -1.06 -0.85 8.97
N THR A 396 -0.21 -1.61 9.66
CA THR A 396 -0.60 -2.57 10.70
C THR A 396 -1.13 -1.86 11.94
N GLN A 397 -0.61 -0.69 12.27
CA GLN A 397 -1.07 0.08 13.43
C GLN A 397 -2.30 0.94 13.09
N LEU A 398 -2.31 1.61 11.93
CA LEU A 398 -3.34 2.58 11.59
C LEU A 398 -4.67 1.91 11.17
N PHE A 399 -4.64 0.85 10.37
CA PHE A 399 -5.88 0.26 9.84
C PHE A 399 -6.79 -0.35 10.91
N PRO A 400 -6.29 -1.05 11.94
CA PRO A 400 -7.12 -1.48 13.07
C PRO A 400 -7.78 -0.30 13.80
N LEU A 401 -7.06 0.81 14.01
CA LEU A 401 -7.61 2.01 14.64
C LEU A 401 -8.72 2.65 13.80
N LEU A 402 -8.53 2.69 12.47
CA LEU A 402 -9.55 3.15 11.53
C LEU A 402 -10.71 2.15 11.41
N SER A 403 -10.49 0.87 11.69
CA SER A 403 -11.58 -0.10 11.75
C SER A 403 -12.45 0.16 12.99
N GLY A 404 -11.85 0.58 14.11
CA GLY A 404 -12.52 0.72 15.41
C GLY A 404 -12.76 -0.65 16.07
N ASP A 405 -13.39 -0.67 17.25
CA ASP A 405 -13.96 -1.87 17.89
C ASP A 405 -15.14 -2.45 17.08
N ASP A 406 -15.09 -2.38 15.75
CA ASP A 406 -16.10 -2.97 14.89
C ASP A 406 -16.06 -4.48 15.11
N VAL A 407 -16.96 -4.92 15.98
CA VAL A 407 -17.42 -6.28 16.29
C VAL A 407 -17.78 -7.08 15.01
N MET A 408 -17.77 -6.44 13.83
CA MET A 408 -18.11 -6.96 12.51
C MET A 408 -17.34 -8.22 12.07
N TRP A 409 -16.10 -8.44 12.54
CA TRP A 409 -15.33 -9.67 12.27
C TRP A 409 -15.17 -10.58 13.49
N SER A 410 -15.51 -10.11 14.69
CA SER A 410 -15.51 -10.92 15.92
C SER A 410 -16.90 -11.46 16.18
N GLU A 411 -17.09 -12.75 15.90
CA GLU A 411 -18.13 -13.59 16.48
C GLU A 411 -19.56 -13.02 16.51
N ASN A 412 -20.25 -13.01 15.36
CA ASN A 412 -21.68 -13.37 15.37
C ASN A 412 -21.81 -14.78 14.80
N ASN A 413 -21.72 -15.75 15.72
CA ASN A 413 -22.42 -17.02 15.61
C ASN A 413 -23.93 -16.72 15.69
N ASP A 414 -24.49 -16.13 14.63
CA ASP A 414 -25.93 -16.26 14.42
C ASP A 414 -26.14 -17.63 13.77
N PRO A 415 -26.82 -18.57 14.44
CA PRO A 415 -27.18 -19.82 13.81
C PRO A 415 -28.10 -19.51 12.64
N LEU A 416 -27.77 -20.10 11.49
CA LEU A 416 -28.62 -20.15 10.29
C LEU A 416 -30.07 -20.54 10.62
#